data_AF-A0A7S4G2V1-F1
#
_entry.id   AF-A0A7S4G2V1-F1
#
_cell.length_a   1.000
_cell.length_b   1.000
_cell.length_c   1.000
_cell.angle_alpha   90.00
_cell.angle_beta   90.00
_cell.angle_gamma   90.00
#
_symmetry.space_group_name_H-M   'P 1'
#
loop_
_entity.id
_entity.type
_entity.pdbx_description
1 polymer ?
#
loop_
_entity_poly.entity_id
_entity_poly.type
_entity_poly.pdbx_seq_one_letter_code
_entity_poly.pdbx_strand_id
1 'polypeptide(L)'
;VALLWCGLFLLATVPAVLGVAYKERALAELQVDEHYMNGWTAVFQAVFSVLLLPVQMVLEGIRAPELGPRLTGGARCILGLDAAAPSPCADAWRSVGAWLLCLFLYNAALTALVKRAGAMTMLGTSLMITPVTNLAYSAPWLMGAHVEPIRAADLVGLAVTMGGVVVYRMPRGRTRAKEE
;
A
#
# COMPACT_ATOMS: atom_id res chain seq x y z
N VAL A 1 -5.28 -20.48 -15.42
CA VAL A 1 -4.97 -19.03 -15.41
C VAL A 1 -5.11 -18.41 -14.01
N ALA A 2 -6.26 -18.54 -13.32
CA ALA A 2 -6.42 -17.98 -11.97
C ALA A 2 -5.36 -18.46 -10.95
N LEU A 3 -5.10 -19.78 -10.87
CA LEU A 3 -4.08 -20.33 -9.97
C LEU A 3 -2.65 -19.83 -10.25
N LEU A 4 -2.33 -19.54 -11.52
CA LEU A 4 -1.04 -18.97 -11.91
C LEU A 4 -0.89 -17.55 -11.34
N TRP A 5 -1.92 -16.72 -11.48
CA TRP A 5 -1.94 -15.37 -10.92
C TRP A 5 -1.90 -15.39 -9.38
N CYS A 6 -2.65 -16.30 -8.74
CA CYS A 6 -2.57 -16.48 -7.29
C CYS A 6 -1.16 -16.88 -6.84
N GLY A 7 -0.51 -17.81 -7.53
CA GLY A 7 0.87 -18.20 -7.25
C GLY A 7 1.86 -17.05 -7.42
N LEU A 8 1.71 -16.24 -8.48
CA LEU A 8 2.53 -15.05 -8.71
C LEU A 8 2.34 -14.00 -7.61
N PHE A 9 1.10 -13.75 -7.18
CA PHE A 9 0.81 -12.84 -6.07
C PHE A 9 1.45 -13.33 -4.76
N LEU A 10 1.37 -14.62 -4.45
CA LEU A 10 2.03 -15.20 -3.28
C LEU A 10 3.55 -15.02 -3.36
N LEU A 11 4.15 -15.27 -4.53
CA LEU A 11 5.58 -15.09 -4.73
C LEU A 11 6.00 -13.62 -4.53
N ALA A 12 5.17 -12.66 -4.96
CA ALA A 12 5.42 -11.24 -4.77
C ALA A 12 5.40 -10.80 -3.29
N THR A 13 4.76 -11.56 -2.40
CA THR A 13 4.79 -11.26 -0.96
C THR A 13 6.15 -11.54 -0.31
N VAL A 14 6.93 -12.47 -0.85
CA VAL A 14 8.25 -12.85 -0.31
C VAL A 14 9.21 -11.65 -0.27
N PRO A 15 9.49 -10.95 -1.40
CA PRO A 15 10.36 -9.78 -1.35
C PRO A 15 9.78 -8.64 -0.51
N ALA A 16 8.45 -8.50 -0.44
CA ALA A 16 7.81 -7.48 0.39
C ALA A 16 8.10 -7.71 1.89
N VAL A 17 7.92 -8.94 2.39
CA VAL A 17 8.20 -9.29 3.79
C VAL A 17 9.69 -9.23 4.09
N LEU A 18 10.56 -9.68 3.17
CA LEU A 18 12.00 -9.55 3.32
C LEU A 18 12.45 -8.08 3.42
N GLY A 19 11.85 -7.20 2.61
CA GLY A 19 12.11 -5.76 2.68
C GLY A 19 11.73 -5.15 4.03
N VAL A 20 10.64 -5.60 4.63
CA VAL A 20 10.22 -5.16 5.98
C VAL A 20 11.20 -5.65 7.05
N ALA A 21 11.60 -6.93 7.01
CA ALA A 21 12.58 -7.48 7.93
C ALA A 21 13.94 -6.77 7.83
N TYR A 22 14.37 -6.45 6.60
CA TYR A 22 15.58 -5.64 6.36
C TYR A 22 15.45 -4.23 6.96
N LYS A 23 14.31 -3.56 6.75
CA LYS A 23 14.05 -2.23 7.33
C LYS A 23 14.05 -2.26 8.85
N GLU A 24 13.44 -3.28 9.47
CA GLU A 24 13.47 -3.45 10.92
C GLU A 24 14.90 -3.59 11.43
N ARG A 25 15.71 -4.44 10.79
CA ARG A 25 17.12 -4.63 11.17
C ARG A 25 17.92 -3.33 11.04
N ALA A 26 17.75 -2.60 9.95
CA ALA A 26 18.41 -1.31 9.73
C ALA A 26 17.99 -0.23 10.74
N LEU A 27 16.71 -0.19 11.11
CA LEU A 27 16.20 0.79 12.08
C LEU A 27 16.55 0.44 13.53
N ALA A 28 16.52 -0.85 13.88
CA ALA A 28 16.74 -1.31 15.24
C ALA A 28 18.23 -1.47 15.58
N GLU A 29 19.03 -2.10 14.70
CA GLU A 29 20.44 -2.39 14.97
C GLU A 29 21.36 -1.23 14.58
N LEU A 30 21.15 -0.64 13.39
CA LEU A 30 22.02 0.40 12.83
C LEU A 30 21.52 1.83 13.16
N GLN A 31 20.37 1.96 13.83
CA GLN A 31 19.77 3.25 14.25
C GLN A 31 19.69 4.28 13.11
N VAL A 32 19.45 3.81 11.89
CA VAL A 32 19.34 4.68 10.71
C VAL A 32 18.13 5.60 10.88
N ASP A 33 18.24 6.83 10.36
CA ASP A 33 17.12 7.76 10.35
C ASP A 33 15.97 7.27 9.46
N GLU A 34 14.74 7.44 9.94
CA GLU A 34 13.55 6.95 9.24
C GLU A 34 13.26 7.71 7.95
N HIS A 35 13.54 9.02 7.92
CA HIS A 35 13.36 9.85 6.74
C HIS A 35 14.43 9.55 5.70
N TYR A 36 15.68 9.33 6.13
CA TYR A 36 16.75 8.89 5.25
C TYR A 36 16.40 7.57 4.56
N MET A 37 15.92 6.58 5.31
CA MET A 37 15.59 5.27 4.75
C MET A 37 14.35 5.32 3.83
N ASN A 38 13.33 6.10 4.20
CA ASN A 38 12.16 6.28 3.34
C ASN A 38 12.50 7.05 2.05
N GLY A 39 13.38 8.06 2.14
CA GLY A 39 13.90 8.79 0.98
C GLY A 39 14.61 7.89 -0.03
N TRP A 40 15.56 7.06 0.43
CA TRP A 40 16.24 6.10 -0.45
C TRP A 40 15.29 5.04 -1.01
N THR A 41 14.32 4.57 -0.22
CA THR A 41 13.29 3.64 -0.72
C THR A 41 12.53 4.28 -1.90
N ALA A 42 12.12 5.54 -1.78
CA ALA A 42 11.42 6.25 -2.84
C ALA A 42 12.29 6.45 -4.11
N VAL A 43 13.58 6.76 -3.95
CA VAL A 43 14.52 6.87 -5.07
C VAL A 43 14.64 5.55 -5.82
N PHE A 44 14.89 4.44 -5.12
CA PHE A 44 14.97 3.14 -5.76
C PHE A 44 13.64 2.72 -6.38
N GLN A 45 12.51 2.97 -5.72
CA GLN A 45 11.19 2.70 -6.28
C GLN A 45 10.97 3.47 -7.59
N ALA A 46 11.38 4.73 -7.67
CA ALA A 46 11.30 5.52 -8.91
C ALA A 46 12.17 4.93 -10.02
N VAL A 47 13.42 4.56 -9.72
CA VAL A 47 14.35 3.94 -10.68
C VAL A 47 13.80 2.61 -11.20
N PHE A 48 13.35 1.72 -10.32
CA PHE A 48 12.78 0.43 -10.71
C PHE A 48 11.44 0.58 -11.43
N SER A 49 10.64 1.61 -11.12
CA SER A 49 9.41 1.90 -11.86
C SER A 49 9.70 2.25 -13.32
N VAL A 50 10.75 3.04 -13.58
CA VAL A 50 11.18 3.35 -14.95
C VAL A 50 11.79 2.12 -15.63
N LEU A 51 12.58 1.32 -14.91
CA LEU A 51 13.20 0.11 -15.47
C LEU A 51 12.18 -0.96 -15.85
N LEU A 52 11.08 -1.08 -15.09
CA LEU A 52 10.00 -2.03 -15.32
C LEU A 52 8.93 -1.50 -16.30
N LEU A 53 9.07 -0.27 -16.78
CA LEU A 53 8.13 0.34 -17.72
C LEU A 53 7.95 -0.46 -19.03
N PRO A 54 9.00 -1.06 -19.65
CA PRO A 54 8.82 -1.92 -20.82
C PRO A 54 7.94 -3.15 -20.54
N VAL A 55 8.03 -3.71 -19.33
CA VAL A 55 7.19 -4.85 -18.92
C VAL A 55 5.74 -4.40 -18.80
N GLN A 56 5.49 -3.23 -18.20
CA GLN A 56 4.14 -2.66 -18.11
C GLN A 56 3.54 -2.39 -19.50
N MET A 57 4.34 -1.87 -20.44
CA MET A 57 3.88 -1.64 -21.81
C MET A 57 3.42 -2.93 -22.51
N VAL A 58 4.14 -4.04 -22.32
CA VAL A 58 3.74 -5.34 -22.88
C VAL A 58 2.45 -5.83 -22.24
N LEU A 59 2.30 -5.69 -20.92
CA LEU A 59 1.11 -6.12 -20.18
C LEU A 59 -0.14 -5.29 -20.55
N GLU A 60 0.03 -3.99 -20.79
CA GLU A 60 -1.05 -3.09 -21.19
C GLU A 60 -1.27 -3.02 -22.71
N GLY A 61 -0.41 -3.66 -23.51
CA GLY A 61 -0.50 -3.66 -24.97
C GLY A 61 -0.14 -2.31 -25.63
N ILE A 62 0.67 -1.48 -24.96
CA ILE A 62 1.05 -0.14 -25.43
C ILE A 62 2.27 -0.23 -26.36
N ARG A 63 2.17 0.38 -27.54
CA ARG A 63 3.28 0.46 -28.50
C ARG A 63 4.31 1.52 -28.07
N ALA A 64 5.60 1.25 -28.28
CA ALA A 64 6.70 2.18 -27.96
C ALA A 64 6.53 3.64 -28.44
N PRO A 65 6.09 3.92 -29.69
CA PRO A 65 5.90 5.31 -30.12
C PRO A 65 4.76 6.05 -29.40
N GLU A 66 3.82 5.33 -28.79
CA GLU A 66 2.69 5.93 -28.06
C GLU A 66 3.07 6.32 -26.63
N LEU A 67 4.20 5.84 -26.11
CA LEU A 67 4.61 6.05 -24.73
C LEU A 67 4.78 7.53 -24.38
N GLY A 68 5.52 8.28 -25.20
CA GLY A 68 5.77 9.71 -24.97
C GLY A 68 4.48 10.55 -24.92
N PRO A 69 3.59 10.43 -25.93
CA PRO A 69 2.28 11.07 -25.91
C PRO A 69 1.41 10.67 -24.71
N ARG A 70 1.44 9.41 -24.28
CA ARG A 70 0.68 8.94 -23.11
C ARG A 70 1.21 9.53 -21.80
N LEU A 71 2.53 9.57 -21.61
CA LEU A 71 3.16 10.15 -20.42
C LEU A 71 2.91 11.66 -20.33
N THR A 72 3.08 12.38 -21.44
CA THR A 72 2.87 13.84 -21.48
C THR A 72 1.39 14.20 -21.35
N GLY A 73 0.49 13.45 -21.98
CA GLY A 73 -0.96 13.61 -21.82
C GLY A 73 -1.42 13.31 -20.40
N GLY A 74 -0.89 12.25 -19.77
CA GLY A 74 -1.15 11.94 -18.36
C GLY A 74 -0.67 13.05 -17.43
N ALA A 75 0.55 13.58 -17.65
CA ALA A 75 1.08 14.68 -16.86
C ALA A 75 0.24 15.96 -16.98
N ARG A 76 -0.17 16.32 -18.20
CA ARG A 76 -1.06 17.48 -18.42
C ARG A 76 -2.44 17.27 -17.79
N CYS A 77 -2.98 16.06 -17.83
CA CYS A 77 -4.24 15.72 -17.18
C CYS A 77 -4.13 15.87 -15.65
N ILE A 78 -3.07 15.33 -15.04
CA ILE A 78 -2.81 15.47 -13.59
C ILE A 78 -2.67 16.95 -13.19
N LEU A 79 -2.06 17.78 -14.04
CA LEU A 79 -1.90 19.22 -13.82
C LEU A 79 -3.17 20.03 -14.15
N GLY A 80 -4.22 19.41 -14.68
CA GLY A 80 -5.46 20.08 -15.08
C GLY A 80 -5.33 20.97 -16.32
N LEU A 81 -4.27 20.80 -17.13
CA LEU A 81 -3.96 21.66 -18.27
C LEU A 81 -4.79 21.34 -19.53
N ASP A 82 -5.24 20.09 -19.68
CA ASP A 82 -6.07 19.63 -20.81
C ASP A 82 -7.55 19.48 -20.40
N ALA A 83 -8.11 20.54 -19.81
CA ALA A 83 -9.50 20.61 -19.36
C ALA A 83 -10.46 21.06 -20.47
N ALA A 84 -10.60 20.27 -21.55
CA ALA A 84 -11.73 20.45 -22.45
C ALA A 84 -13.01 19.96 -21.73
N ALA A 85 -13.92 20.85 -21.35
CA ALA A 85 -15.11 20.49 -20.59
C ALA A 85 -16.11 19.66 -21.41
N PRO A 86 -16.76 18.63 -20.82
CA PRO A 86 -16.49 18.04 -19.50
C PRO A 86 -15.42 16.94 -19.60
N SER A 87 -14.21 17.18 -19.07
CA SER A 87 -13.17 16.15 -18.95
C SER A 87 -12.86 15.84 -17.47
N PRO A 88 -12.68 14.55 -17.12
CA PRO A 88 -12.27 14.13 -15.77
C PRO A 88 -10.87 14.64 -15.36
N CYS A 89 -10.14 15.30 -16.26
CA CYS A 89 -8.84 15.91 -15.99
C CYS A 89 -8.92 17.23 -15.22
N ALA A 90 -10.06 17.94 -15.24
CA ALA A 90 -10.18 19.26 -14.60
C ALA A 90 -9.93 19.20 -13.07
N ASP A 91 -10.42 18.16 -12.39
CA ASP A 91 -10.27 17.95 -10.95
C ASP A 91 -9.28 16.82 -10.59
N ALA A 92 -8.53 16.32 -11.57
CA ALA A 92 -7.57 15.23 -11.35
C ALA A 92 -6.47 15.63 -10.35
N TRP A 93 -5.98 16.87 -10.40
CA TRP A 93 -4.92 17.35 -9.50
C TRP A 93 -5.31 17.25 -8.01
N ARG A 94 -6.58 17.51 -7.68
CA ARG A 94 -7.10 17.42 -6.30
C ARG A 94 -7.11 15.97 -5.83
N SER A 95 -7.67 15.09 -6.66
CA SER A 95 -7.84 13.66 -6.33
C SER A 95 -6.50 12.95 -6.24
N VAL A 96 -5.63 13.15 -7.23
CA VAL A 96 -4.28 12.58 -7.26
C VAL A 96 -3.41 13.18 -6.14
N GLY A 97 -3.50 14.49 -5.90
CA GLY A 97 -2.77 15.15 -4.81
C GLY A 97 -3.16 14.64 -3.43
N ALA A 98 -4.47 14.48 -3.17
CA ALA A 98 -4.96 13.90 -1.93
C ALA A 98 -4.48 12.45 -1.74
N TRP A 99 -4.56 11.64 -2.80
CA TRP A 99 -4.08 10.26 -2.78
C TRP A 99 -2.57 10.18 -2.50
N LEU A 100 -1.75 11.00 -3.17
CA LEU A 100 -0.30 11.06 -2.95
C LEU A 100 0.05 11.49 -1.53
N LEU A 101 -0.66 12.48 -0.98
CA LEU A 101 -0.47 12.91 0.41
C LEU A 101 -0.79 11.79 1.39
N CYS A 102 -1.93 11.12 1.23
CA CYS A 102 -2.29 9.96 2.05
C CYS A 102 -1.26 8.83 1.93
N LEU A 103 -0.76 8.55 0.73
CA LEU A 103 0.25 7.53 0.49
C LEU A 103 1.59 7.88 1.15
N PHE A 104 1.99 9.15 1.08
CA PHE A 104 3.20 9.63 1.75
C PHE A 104 3.09 9.49 3.28
N LEU A 105 1.98 9.96 3.86
CA LEU A 105 1.71 9.85 5.30
C LEU A 105 1.65 8.39 5.75
N TYR A 106 1.04 7.52 4.94
CA TYR A 106 0.97 6.09 5.19
C TYR A 106 2.37 5.45 5.24
N ASN A 107 3.23 5.72 4.25
CA ASN A 107 4.60 5.18 4.23
C ASN A 107 5.47 5.73 5.38
N ALA A 108 5.31 7.00 5.73
CA ALA A 108 5.97 7.59 6.89
C ALA A 108 5.51 6.93 8.20
N ALA A 109 4.20 6.76 8.38
CA ALA A 109 3.62 6.12 9.56
C ALA A 109 4.06 4.65 9.70
N LEU A 110 4.11 3.88 8.61
CA LEU A 110 4.61 2.51 8.64
C LEU A 110 6.08 2.44 9.07
N THR A 111 6.93 3.32 8.53
CA THR A 111 8.36 3.33 8.87
C THR A 111 8.58 3.71 10.34
N ALA A 112 7.85 4.72 10.84
CA ALA A 112 7.85 5.08 12.25
C ALA A 112 7.32 3.94 13.15
N LEU A 113 6.29 3.21 12.69
CA LEU A 113 5.74 2.06 13.40
C LEU A 113 6.75 0.91 13.49
N VAL A 114 7.46 0.61 12.41
CA VAL A 114 8.55 -0.41 12.42
C VAL A 114 9.63 -0.01 13.41
N LYS A 115 10.05 1.26 13.41
CA LYS A 115 11.09 1.76 14.33
C LYS A 115 10.70 1.63 15.80
N ARG A 116 9.43 1.86 16.14
CA ARG A 116 8.93 1.91 17.54
C ARG A 116 8.39 0.58 18.06
N ALA A 117 7.76 -0.23 17.19
CA ALA A 117 6.99 -1.39 17.59
C ALA A 117 7.40 -2.70 16.88
N GLY A 118 8.37 -2.64 15.96
CA GLY A 118 8.88 -3.78 15.21
C GLY A 118 8.03 -4.17 13.99
N ALA A 119 8.57 -5.05 13.15
CA ALA A 119 7.95 -5.50 11.91
C ALA A 119 6.68 -6.30 12.15
N MET A 120 6.64 -7.12 13.19
CA MET A 120 5.48 -7.99 13.43
C MET A 120 4.24 -7.21 13.84
N THR A 121 4.40 -6.14 14.63
CA THR A 121 3.32 -5.20 14.95
C THR A 121 2.86 -4.44 13.73
N MET A 122 3.79 -4.03 12.86
CA MET A 122 3.46 -3.38 11.59
C MET A 122 2.63 -4.31 10.70
N LEU A 123 3.08 -5.55 10.47
CA LEU A 123 2.36 -6.54 9.67
C LEU A 123 0.97 -6.83 10.26
N GLY A 124 0.87 -6.99 11.58
CA GLY A 124 -0.41 -7.19 12.26
C GLY A 124 -1.37 -6.00 12.09
N THR A 125 -0.85 -4.77 12.08
CA THR A 125 -1.65 -3.57 11.83
C THR A 125 -2.09 -3.48 10.37
N SER A 126 -1.22 -3.85 9.42
CA SER A 126 -1.55 -3.87 8.00
C SER A 126 -2.64 -4.89 7.65
N LEU A 127 -2.82 -5.96 8.44
CA LEU A 127 -3.95 -6.89 8.28
C LEU A 127 -5.31 -6.22 8.50
N MET A 128 -5.36 -5.10 9.24
CA MET A 128 -6.60 -4.34 9.46
C MET A 128 -7.03 -3.54 8.23
N ILE A 129 -6.15 -3.35 7.24
CA ILE A 129 -6.47 -2.57 6.04
C ILE A 129 -7.60 -3.23 5.26
N THR A 130 -7.58 -4.56 5.10
CA THR A 130 -8.62 -5.30 4.36
C THR A 130 -10.02 -5.11 4.98
N PRO A 131 -10.25 -5.40 6.27
CA PRO A 131 -11.56 -5.17 6.88
C PRO A 131 -12.00 -3.70 6.87
N VAL A 132 -11.07 -2.77 7.14
CA VAL A 132 -11.37 -1.33 7.13
C VAL A 132 -11.75 -0.87 5.71
N THR A 133 -11.07 -1.37 4.69
CA THR A 133 -11.38 -1.09 3.29
C THR A 133 -12.77 -1.63 2.91
N ASN A 134 -13.15 -2.83 3.36
CA ASN A 134 -14.50 -3.36 3.13
C ASN A 134 -15.58 -2.47 3.77
N LEU A 135 -15.35 -1.97 4.99
CA LEU A 135 -16.25 -1.00 5.61
C LEU A 135 -16.28 0.32 4.85
N ALA A 136 -15.14 0.81 4.38
CA ALA A 136 -15.03 2.02 3.57
C ALA A 136 -15.82 1.90 2.26
N TYR A 137 -15.79 0.74 1.61
CA TYR A 137 -16.57 0.47 0.39
C TYR A 137 -18.09 0.43 0.62
N SER A 138 -18.52 0.15 1.84
CA SER A 138 -19.94 0.23 2.23
C SER A 138 -20.40 1.64 2.61
N ALA A 139 -19.49 2.61 2.72
CA ALA A 139 -19.82 3.96 3.16
C ALA A 139 -20.30 4.84 1.99
N PRO A 140 -21.57 5.30 1.98
CA PRO A 140 -22.16 6.01 0.83
C PRO A 140 -21.56 7.39 0.58
N TRP A 141 -21.04 8.04 1.61
CA TRP A 141 -20.36 9.33 1.48
C TRP A 141 -18.98 9.21 0.80
N LEU A 142 -18.36 8.02 0.85
CA LEU A 142 -17.01 7.78 0.32
C LEU A 142 -17.04 7.17 -1.08
N MET A 143 -17.91 6.17 -1.32
CA MET A 143 -18.02 5.49 -2.62
C MET A 143 -19.01 6.12 -3.58
N GLY A 144 -19.85 7.06 -3.12
CA GLY A 144 -20.83 7.74 -3.96
C GLY A 144 -21.81 6.75 -4.62
N ALA A 145 -21.72 6.61 -5.95
CA ALA A 145 -22.60 5.72 -6.72
C ALA A 145 -22.16 4.24 -6.71
N HIS A 146 -20.94 3.93 -6.23
CA HIS A 146 -20.34 2.59 -6.29
C HIS A 146 -20.34 1.88 -4.93
N VAL A 147 -21.38 2.10 -4.12
CA VAL A 147 -21.49 1.49 -2.79
C VAL A 147 -21.72 -0.01 -2.92
N GLU A 148 -20.86 -0.79 -2.27
CA GLU A 148 -21.02 -2.24 -2.20
C GLU A 148 -21.81 -2.60 -0.93
N PRO A 149 -22.91 -3.39 -1.03
CA PRO A 149 -23.69 -3.77 0.13
C PRO A 149 -22.91 -4.75 1.03
N ILE A 150 -22.95 -4.52 2.34
CA ILE A 150 -22.27 -5.37 3.33
C ILE A 150 -22.88 -6.79 3.28
N ARG A 151 -22.08 -7.79 2.90
CA ARG A 151 -22.49 -9.20 3.00
C ARG A 151 -22.15 -9.74 4.38
N ALA A 152 -22.91 -10.74 4.83
CA ALA A 152 -22.65 -11.41 6.10
C ALA A 152 -21.22 -12.01 6.18
N ALA A 153 -20.67 -12.46 5.04
CA ALA A 153 -19.30 -12.96 4.95
C ALA A 153 -18.26 -11.88 5.29
N ASP A 154 -18.49 -10.62 4.90
CA ASP A 154 -17.59 -9.51 5.19
C ASP A 154 -17.59 -9.19 6.68
N LEU A 155 -18.76 -9.26 7.32
CA LEU A 155 -18.93 -9.06 8.76
C LEU A 155 -18.23 -10.16 9.56
N VAL A 156 -18.34 -11.42 9.13
CA VAL A 156 -17.64 -12.56 9.74
C VAL A 156 -16.14 -12.43 9.55
N GLY A 157 -15.66 -12.08 8.35
CA GLY A 157 -14.24 -11.86 8.08
C GLY A 157 -13.65 -10.72 8.92
N LEU A 158 -14.40 -9.63 9.07
CA LEU A 158 -14.06 -8.50 9.95
C LEU A 158 -13.95 -8.95 11.42
N ALA A 159 -14.94 -9.69 11.91
CA ALA A 159 -14.94 -10.17 13.30
C ALA A 159 -13.77 -11.12 13.59
N VAL A 160 -13.48 -12.05 12.67
CA VAL A 160 -12.37 -13.02 12.80
C VAL A 160 -11.01 -12.31 12.75
N THR A 161 -10.81 -11.38 11.82
CA THR A 161 -9.53 -10.67 11.69
C THR A 161 -9.28 -9.73 12.88
N MET A 162 -10.29 -8.97 13.31
CA MET A 162 -10.21 -8.12 14.50
C MET A 162 -9.98 -8.96 15.76
N GLY A 163 -10.71 -10.07 15.92
CA GLY A 163 -10.53 -11.01 17.03
C GLY A 163 -9.11 -11.60 17.05
N GLY A 164 -8.57 -11.98 15.89
CA GLY A 164 -7.19 -12.47 15.77
C GLY A 164 -6.14 -11.46 16.23
N VAL A 165 -6.29 -10.18 15.87
CA VAL A 165 -5.39 -9.11 16.35
C VAL A 165 -5.51 -8.91 17.85
N VAL A 166 -6.73 -8.88 18.40
CA VAL A 166 -6.94 -8.76 19.85
C VAL A 166 -6.28 -9.91 20.60
N VAL A 167 -6.49 -11.15 20.15
CA VAL A 167 -5.87 -12.35 20.73
C VAL A 167 -4.35 -12.31 20.63
N TYR A 168 -3.81 -11.87 19.50
CA TYR A 168 -2.37 -11.72 19.31
C TYR A 168 -1.76 -10.67 20.26
N ARG A 169 -2.49 -9.58 20.53
CA ARG A 169 -2.03 -8.49 21.41
C ARG A 169 -2.31 -8.71 22.89
N MET A 170 -3.14 -9.70 23.25
CA MET A 170 -3.32 -10.05 24.66
C MET A 170 -1.95 -10.37 25.28
N PRO A 171 -1.61 -9.79 26.44
CA PRO A 171 -0.38 -10.13 27.13
C PRO A 171 -0.38 -11.64 27.35
N ARG A 172 0.58 -12.36 26.75
CA ARG A 172 0.83 -13.75 27.10
C ARG A 172 1.32 -13.75 28.55
N GLY A 173 0.39 -13.89 29.49
CA GLY A 173 0.73 -14.21 30.86
C GLY A 173 1.43 -15.56 30.88
N ARG A 174 2.67 -15.59 31.43
CA ARG A 174 3.65 -16.71 31.54
C ARG A 174 4.62 -16.78 30.35
N THR A 175 5.95 -16.73 30.46
CA THR A 175 6.89 -16.94 31.59
C THR A 175 8.25 -16.30 31.19
N ARG A 176 8.66 -15.17 31.78
CA ARG A 176 10.09 -14.78 31.90
C ARG A 176 10.47 -14.87 33.38
N ALA A 177 10.33 -16.06 33.93
CA ALA A 177 10.87 -16.46 35.22
C ALA A 177 11.63 -17.77 34.97
N LYS A 178 12.84 -17.63 34.42
CA LYS A 178 13.99 -18.57 34.43
C LYS A 178 14.87 -18.24 33.23
N GLU A 179 15.85 -17.40 33.48
CA GLU A 179 17.24 -17.49 32.99
C GLU A 179 17.97 -16.36 33.73
N GLU A 180 18.24 -16.66 35.01
CA GLU A 180 19.44 -16.19 35.70
C GLU A 180 20.62 -17.03 35.22
#